data_AF-A0A0P9I2U2-F1
#
_entry.id   AF-A0A0P9I2U2-F1
#
_cell.length_a   1.000
_cell.length_b   1.000
_cell.length_c   1.000
_cell.angle_alpha   90.00
_cell.angle_beta   90.00
_cell.angle_gamma   90.00
#
_symmetry.space_group_name_H-M   'P 1'
#
loop_
_entity.id
_entity.type
_entity.pdbx_description
1 polymer ?
#
loop_
_entity_poly.entity_id
_entity_poly.type
_entity_poly.pdbx_seq_one_letter_code
_entity_poly.pdbx_strand_id
1 'polypeptide(L)'
;MKKQRFVANWRWLAIGIFLIVASFIAMTENLNWTIKATLLVLLVGVLIFLTGIFKIAFSMPEKQRTVESPKSEEKTDIKDAQLILEEWKTVIQTQMHFNEMIMRVRTTGVSVVLAVFGAAAFSLQFEKLYLRIGTFAFHAAVPIIGFGLGMLTGVFILDYFYYYKMLLGAVRRGYQIDEAYKHKAVNGTKMFGMTALISKAIGKPGRSKFYVWAFYGIVFVLGCFLLIAVFMGYVPMSNQ
;
A
#
# COMPACT_ATOMS: atom_id res chain seq x y z
N MET A 1 4.21 -6.30 23.37
CA MET A 1 5.05 -7.44 22.93
C MET A 1 4.76 -8.01 21.53
N LYS A 2 3.53 -8.36 21.14
CA LYS A 2 3.26 -8.99 19.81
C LYS A 2 3.62 -8.11 18.59
N LYS A 3 3.43 -6.79 18.67
CA LYS A 3 3.75 -5.83 17.58
C LYS A 3 5.24 -5.74 17.27
N GLN A 4 6.09 -5.74 18.30
CA GLN A 4 7.56 -5.71 18.14
C GLN A 4 8.10 -7.05 17.62
N ARG A 5 7.55 -8.19 18.08
CA ARG A 5 7.91 -9.51 17.55
C ARG A 5 7.56 -9.66 16.06
N PHE A 6 6.42 -9.13 15.63
CA PHE A 6 6.02 -9.16 14.21
C PHE A 6 6.96 -8.31 13.33
N VAL A 7 7.32 -7.11 13.80
CA VAL A 7 8.29 -6.22 13.12
C VAL A 7 9.67 -6.86 13.04
N ALA A 8 10.11 -7.53 14.10
CA ALA A 8 11.38 -8.27 14.11
C ALA A 8 11.37 -9.43 13.11
N ASN A 9 10.33 -10.26 13.11
CA ASN A 9 10.20 -11.39 12.19
C ASN A 9 10.20 -10.94 10.72
N TRP A 10 9.57 -9.81 10.41
CA TRP A 10 9.58 -9.25 9.05
C TRP A 10 10.97 -8.82 8.59
N ARG A 11 11.74 -8.17 9.47
CA ARG A 11 13.13 -7.78 9.15
C ARG A 11 13.98 -9.00 8.84
N TRP A 12 13.86 -10.06 9.64
CA TRP A 12 14.58 -11.31 9.41
C TRP A 12 14.17 -12.01 8.12
N LEU A 13 12.88 -11.97 7.78
CA LEU A 13 12.37 -12.57 6.54
C LEU A 13 12.84 -11.80 5.30
N ALA A 14 12.84 -10.46 5.34
CA ALA A 14 13.39 -9.62 4.27
C ALA A 14 14.91 -9.84 4.10
N ILE A 15 15.66 -9.91 5.21
CA ILE A 15 17.09 -10.22 5.19
C ILE A 15 17.34 -11.64 4.65
N GLY A 16 16.51 -12.62 5.03
CA GLY A 16 16.62 -13.99 4.52
C GLY A 16 16.43 -14.06 3.00
N ILE A 17 15.39 -13.42 2.47
CA ILE A 17 15.16 -13.33 1.02
C ILE A 17 16.34 -12.62 0.33
N PHE A 18 16.83 -11.52 0.90
CA PHE A 18 17.99 -10.81 0.38
C PHE A 18 19.22 -11.72 0.27
N LEU A 19 19.56 -12.45 1.33
CA LEU A 19 20.73 -13.33 1.36
C LEU A 19 20.61 -14.47 0.35
N ILE A 20 19.41 -15.05 0.18
CA ILE A 20 19.17 -16.10 -0.81
C ILE A 20 19.42 -15.58 -2.23
N VAL A 21 18.83 -14.43 -2.58
CA VAL A 21 18.97 -13.90 -3.94
C VAL A 21 20.37 -13.33 -4.19
N ALA A 22 21.00 -12.71 -3.19
CA ALA A 22 22.39 -12.26 -3.28
C ALA A 22 23.37 -13.44 -3.46
N SER A 23 23.14 -14.55 -2.74
CA SER A 23 23.95 -15.77 -2.90
C SER A 23 23.77 -16.39 -4.28
N PHE A 24 22.54 -16.37 -4.81
CA PHE A 24 22.25 -16.84 -6.17
C PHE A 24 22.98 -15.99 -7.22
N ILE A 25 22.97 -14.66 -7.07
CA ILE A 25 23.73 -13.75 -7.95
C ILE A 25 25.24 -14.00 -7.83
N ALA A 26 25.76 -14.25 -6.63
CA ALA A 26 27.17 -14.53 -6.42
C ALA A 26 27.63 -15.84 -7.11
N MET A 27 26.80 -16.90 -7.03
CA MET A 27 27.07 -18.22 -7.65
C MET A 27 27.04 -18.22 -9.18
N THR A 28 26.49 -17.19 -9.84
CA THR A 28 26.49 -17.12 -11.31
C THR A 28 27.88 -16.75 -11.85
N GLU A 29 28.76 -17.73 -12.05
CA GLU A 29 30.14 -17.49 -12.52
C GLU A 29 30.21 -16.82 -13.90
N ASN A 30 29.23 -17.08 -14.77
CA ASN A 30 29.19 -16.53 -16.13
C ASN A 30 28.64 -15.10 -16.24
N LEU A 31 28.23 -14.48 -15.14
CA LEU A 31 27.60 -13.16 -15.18
C LEU A 31 28.63 -12.03 -15.05
N ASN A 32 28.63 -11.08 -16.00
CA ASN A 32 29.51 -9.92 -16.00
C ASN A 32 29.43 -9.16 -14.65
N TRP A 33 30.58 -8.77 -14.11
CA TRP A 33 30.68 -8.10 -12.82
C TRP A 33 29.84 -6.81 -12.75
N THR A 34 29.71 -6.08 -13.85
CA THR A 34 28.85 -4.88 -13.94
C THR A 34 27.36 -5.22 -13.77
N ILE A 35 26.92 -6.36 -14.30
CA ILE A 35 25.54 -6.85 -14.18
C ILE A 35 25.30 -7.33 -12.75
N LYS A 36 26.24 -8.07 -12.16
CA LYS A 36 26.17 -8.47 -10.74
C LYS A 36 26.04 -7.26 -9.83
N ALA A 37 26.85 -6.21 -10.04
CA ALA A 37 26.79 -4.99 -9.27
C ALA A 37 25.45 -4.26 -9.43
N THR A 38 24.92 -4.18 -10.64
CA THR A 38 23.62 -3.54 -10.93
C THR A 38 22.47 -4.30 -10.26
N LEU A 39 22.46 -5.63 -10.35
CA LEU A 39 21.47 -6.47 -9.68
C LEU A 39 21.54 -6.29 -8.17
N LEU A 40 22.75 -6.26 -7.59
CA LEU A 40 22.93 -6.08 -6.16
C LEU A 40 22.42 -4.70 -5.70
N VAL A 41 22.68 -3.64 -6.46
CA VAL A 41 22.17 -2.28 -6.19
C VAL A 41 20.65 -2.23 -6.27
N LEU A 42 20.03 -2.86 -7.28
CA LEU A 42 18.57 -2.95 -7.39
C LEU A 42 17.97 -3.73 -6.22
N LEU A 43 18.59 -4.84 -5.83
CA LEU A 43 18.14 -5.69 -4.73
C LEU A 43 18.22 -4.96 -3.39
N VAL A 44 19.32 -4.26 -3.15
CA VAL A 44 19.51 -3.38 -1.99
C VAL A 44 18.49 -2.23 -2.04
N GLY A 45 18.25 -1.63 -3.20
CA GLY A 45 17.24 -0.59 -3.40
C GLY A 45 15.82 -1.07 -3.06
N VAL A 46 15.43 -2.25 -3.55
CA VAL A 46 14.17 -2.92 -3.20
C VAL A 46 14.12 -3.21 -1.70
N LEU A 47 15.21 -3.70 -1.09
CA LEU A 47 15.26 -3.98 0.34
C LEU A 47 15.10 -2.71 1.18
N ILE A 48 15.79 -1.63 0.83
CA ILE A 48 15.72 -0.33 1.49
C ILE A 48 14.32 0.26 1.32
N PHE A 49 13.73 0.17 0.13
CA PHE A 49 12.38 0.62 -0.14
C PHE A 49 11.36 -0.14 0.70
N LEU A 50 11.43 -1.47 0.71
CA LEU A 50 10.56 -2.34 1.50
C LEU A 50 10.72 -2.10 3.01
N THR A 51 11.95 -1.94 3.50
CA THR A 51 12.22 -1.73 4.94
C THR A 51 11.95 -0.30 5.40
N GLY A 52 12.24 0.69 4.57
CA GLY A 52 12.00 2.12 4.82
C GLY A 52 10.50 2.43 4.86
N ILE A 53 9.74 1.96 3.87
CA ILE A 53 8.28 2.09 3.87
C ILE A 53 7.68 1.33 5.06
N PHE A 54 8.19 0.15 5.39
CA PHE A 54 7.71 -0.62 6.54
C PHE A 54 7.95 0.11 7.87
N LYS A 55 9.12 0.73 8.05
CA LYS A 55 9.44 1.52 9.25
C LYS A 55 8.49 2.70 9.38
N ILE A 56 8.21 3.42 8.30
CA ILE A 56 7.26 4.56 8.29
C ILE A 56 5.82 4.08 8.57
N ALA A 57 5.40 2.97 7.95
CA ALA A 57 4.08 2.39 8.12
C ALA A 57 3.80 1.90 9.57
N PHE A 58 4.84 1.51 10.31
CA PHE A 58 4.74 1.01 11.67
C PHE A 58 5.15 1.99 12.78
N SER A 59 5.82 3.10 12.45
CA SER A 59 6.37 4.06 13.43
C SER A 59 5.35 5.03 14.03
N MET A 60 4.08 5.03 13.62
CA MET A 60 3.12 5.97 14.19
C MET A 60 2.45 5.41 15.46
N PRO A 61 2.61 6.07 16.62
CA PRO A 61 1.88 5.71 17.83
C PRO A 61 0.40 6.04 17.62
N GLU A 62 -0.44 5.01 17.72
CA GLU A 62 -1.89 5.17 17.79
C GLU A 62 -2.21 5.63 19.22
N LYS A 63 -2.14 6.94 19.48
CA LYS A 63 -2.57 7.51 20.75
C LYS A 63 -4.10 7.52 20.76
N GLN A 64 -4.69 6.46 21.29
CA GLN A 64 -6.10 6.45 21.68
C GLN A 64 -6.29 7.53 22.73
N ARG A 65 -7.00 8.62 22.39
CA ARG A 65 -7.62 9.45 23.43
C ARG A 65 -8.85 8.69 23.88
N THR A 66 -8.80 8.14 25.09
CA THR A 66 -9.98 7.73 25.84
C THR A 66 -10.80 8.97 26.11
N VAL A 67 -11.93 9.09 25.42
CA VAL A 67 -12.95 10.09 25.76
C VAL A 67 -13.70 9.51 26.95
N GLU A 68 -13.62 10.17 28.11
CA GLU A 68 -14.45 9.82 29.25
C GLU A 68 -15.93 9.97 28.84
N SER A 69 -16.70 8.91 29.08
CA SER A 69 -18.14 8.91 28.85
C SER A 69 -18.79 9.91 29.81
N PRO A 70 -19.64 10.85 29.33
CA PRO A 70 -20.38 11.72 30.22
C PRO A 70 -21.33 10.86 31.07
N LYS A 71 -21.07 10.85 32.39
CA LYS A 71 -21.99 10.30 33.41
C LYS A 71 -23.07 11.34 33.70
N SER A 72 -24.16 11.30 32.95
CA SER A 72 -25.45 11.82 33.40
C SER A 72 -26.56 11.27 32.49
N GLU A 73 -27.57 10.65 33.10
CA GLU A 73 -28.84 10.37 32.43
C GLU A 73 -29.57 11.70 32.18
N GLU A 74 -29.14 12.41 31.16
CA GLU A 74 -29.77 13.65 30.73
C GLU A 74 -30.87 13.32 29.71
N LYS A 75 -32.10 13.75 30.00
CA LYS A 75 -33.25 13.68 29.07
C LYS A 75 -32.82 14.37 27.78
N THR A 76 -32.53 13.57 26.75
CA THR A 76 -32.14 14.06 25.44
C THR A 76 -33.33 14.76 24.81
N ASP A 77 -33.23 16.06 24.55
CA ASP A 77 -34.25 16.79 23.81
C ASP A 77 -34.36 16.21 22.38
N ILE A 78 -35.55 16.25 21.77
CA ILE A 78 -35.77 15.76 20.40
C ILE A 78 -34.83 16.46 19.41
N LYS A 79 -34.51 17.74 19.67
CA LYS A 79 -33.54 18.52 18.90
C LYS A 79 -32.13 17.94 18.99
N ASP A 80 -31.67 17.53 20.17
CA ASP A 80 -30.35 16.92 20.35
C ASP A 80 -30.28 15.58 19.61
N ALA A 81 -31.33 14.77 19.68
CA ALA A 81 -31.40 13.50 18.95
C ALA A 81 -31.33 13.69 17.44
N GLN A 82 -31.97 14.75 16.90
CA GLN A 82 -31.88 15.11 15.48
C GLN A 82 -30.47 15.54 15.09
N LEU A 83 -29.83 16.41 15.87
CA LEU A 83 -28.44 16.84 15.62
C LEU A 83 -27.45 15.67 15.63
N ILE A 84 -27.61 14.74 16.57
CA ILE A 84 -26.78 13.52 16.64
C ILE A 84 -26.99 12.64 15.41
N LEU A 85 -28.24 12.48 14.96
CA LEU A 85 -28.57 11.69 13.78
C LEU A 85 -27.98 12.32 12.51
N GLU A 86 -28.06 13.65 12.39
CA GLU A 86 -27.44 14.40 11.29
C GLU A 86 -25.92 14.23 11.28
N GLU A 87 -25.27 14.39 12.43
CA GLU A 87 -23.83 14.18 12.55
C GLU A 87 -23.44 12.74 12.15
N TRP A 88 -24.18 11.75 12.66
CA TRP A 88 -23.95 10.35 12.30
C TRP A 88 -24.09 10.12 10.79
N LYS A 89 -25.13 10.66 10.14
CA LYS A 89 -25.31 10.59 8.69
C LYS A 89 -24.14 11.21 7.94
N THR A 90 -23.68 12.40 8.35
CA THR A 90 -22.52 13.07 7.75
C THR A 90 -21.25 12.23 7.88
N VAL A 91 -21.04 11.58 9.02
CA VAL A 91 -19.90 10.68 9.24
C VAL A 91 -19.96 9.48 8.31
N ILE A 92 -21.11 8.81 8.18
CA ILE A 92 -21.29 7.68 7.26
C ILE A 92 -21.08 8.12 5.81
N GLN A 93 -21.64 9.26 5.40
CA GLN A 93 -21.44 9.82 4.05
C GLN A 93 -19.95 10.09 3.77
N THR A 94 -19.22 10.62 4.76
CA THR A 94 -17.78 10.85 4.65
C THR A 94 -17.00 9.53 4.52
N GLN A 95 -17.40 8.48 5.26
CA GLN A 95 -16.81 7.14 5.12
C GLN A 95 -17.03 6.57 3.72
N MET A 96 -18.25 6.68 3.17
CA MET A 96 -18.58 6.23 1.81
C MET A 96 -17.76 6.99 0.77
N HIS A 97 -17.67 8.31 0.89
CA HIS A 97 -16.90 9.15 -0.03
C HIS A 97 -15.41 8.77 -0.04
N PHE A 98 -14.78 8.59 1.13
CA PHE A 98 -13.39 8.14 1.19
C PHE A 98 -13.20 6.73 0.63
N ASN A 99 -14.14 5.82 0.88
CA ASN A 99 -14.09 4.48 0.33
C ASN A 99 -14.18 4.48 -1.21
N GLU A 100 -15.09 5.28 -1.78
CA GLU A 100 -15.21 5.46 -3.23
C GLU A 100 -13.96 6.06 -3.85
N MET A 101 -13.37 7.08 -3.21
CA MET A 101 -12.11 7.67 -3.68
C MET A 101 -10.97 6.65 -3.69
N ILE A 102 -10.83 5.83 -2.64
CA ILE A 102 -9.82 4.76 -2.58
C ILE A 102 -10.02 3.77 -3.73
N MET A 103 -11.25 3.31 -3.93
CA MET A 103 -11.56 2.35 -4.99
C MET A 103 -11.23 2.93 -6.37
N ARG A 104 -11.59 4.19 -6.62
CA ARG A 104 -11.28 4.89 -7.88
C ARG A 104 -9.78 5.04 -8.10
N VAL A 105 -9.03 5.47 -7.09
CA VAL A 105 -7.57 5.63 -7.20
C VAL A 105 -6.89 4.29 -7.49
N ARG A 106 -7.34 3.20 -6.87
CA ARG A 106 -6.81 1.85 -7.14
C ARG A 106 -7.08 1.39 -8.57
N THR A 107 -8.33 1.45 -9.01
CA THR A 107 -8.72 0.95 -10.33
C THR A 107 -8.10 1.80 -11.44
N THR A 108 -8.16 3.13 -11.35
CA THR A 108 -7.56 4.03 -12.35
C THR A 108 -6.03 3.95 -12.30
N GLY A 109 -5.44 4.03 -11.11
CA GLY A 109 -3.98 4.01 -10.95
C GLY A 109 -3.34 2.73 -11.45
N VAL A 110 -3.89 1.56 -11.08
CA VAL A 110 -3.36 0.27 -11.55
C VAL A 110 -3.61 0.07 -13.05
N SER A 111 -4.74 0.52 -13.58
CA SER A 111 -4.99 0.46 -15.03
C SER A 111 -3.96 1.25 -15.84
N VAL A 112 -3.60 2.46 -15.38
CA VAL A 112 -2.55 3.27 -16.02
C VAL A 112 -1.19 2.59 -15.94
N VAL A 113 -0.82 2.03 -14.78
CA VAL A 113 0.44 1.27 -14.63
C VAL A 113 0.45 0.06 -15.58
N LEU A 114 -0.66 -0.66 -15.69
CA LEU A 114 -0.78 -1.82 -16.58
C LEU A 114 -0.64 -1.41 -18.05
N ALA A 115 -1.26 -0.30 -18.47
CA ALA A 115 -1.10 0.24 -19.81
C ALA A 115 0.36 0.60 -20.12
N VAL A 116 1.08 1.15 -19.14
CA VAL A 116 2.50 1.51 -19.27
C VAL A 116 3.38 0.26 -19.37
N PHE A 117 3.09 -0.80 -18.61
CA PHE A 117 3.77 -2.09 -18.78
C PHE A 117 3.44 -2.74 -20.13
N GLY A 118 2.20 -2.60 -20.61
CA GLY A 118 1.80 -3.01 -21.95
C GLY A 118 2.59 -2.28 -23.04
N ALA A 119 2.76 -0.97 -22.90
CA ALA A 119 3.57 -0.15 -23.81
C ALA A 119 5.06 -0.57 -23.77
N ALA A 120 5.59 -0.87 -22.59
CA ALA A 120 6.94 -1.42 -22.47
C ALA A 120 7.07 -2.77 -23.18
N ALA A 121 6.12 -3.69 -22.98
CA ALA A 121 6.11 -4.98 -23.65
C ALA A 121 5.98 -4.86 -25.17
N PHE A 122 5.12 -3.95 -25.65
CA PHE A 122 4.99 -3.65 -27.07
C PHE A 122 6.30 -3.10 -27.66
N SER A 123 7.02 -2.24 -26.91
CA SER A 123 8.28 -1.69 -27.38
C SER A 123 9.36 -2.75 -27.63
N LEU A 124 9.30 -3.90 -26.95
CA LEU A 124 10.25 -5.00 -27.12
C LEU A 124 10.21 -5.63 -28.53
N GLN A 125 9.15 -5.38 -29.30
CA GLN A 125 9.07 -5.82 -30.69
C GLN A 125 10.05 -5.07 -31.61
N PHE A 126 10.59 -3.92 -31.17
CA PHE A 126 11.50 -3.10 -31.96
C PHE A 126 12.96 -3.35 -31.55
N GLU A 127 13.62 -4.29 -32.23
CA GLU A 127 14.98 -4.73 -31.92
C GLU A 127 16.05 -3.63 -31.89
N LYS A 128 15.80 -2.47 -32.52
CA LYS A 128 16.76 -1.35 -32.65
C LYS A 128 16.42 -0.15 -31.77
N LEU A 129 15.45 -0.27 -30.87
CA LEU A 129 15.02 0.85 -30.02
C LEU A 129 15.87 0.95 -28.74
N TYR A 130 17.13 1.40 -28.91
CA TYR A 130 18.07 1.59 -27.82
C TYR A 130 18.24 3.05 -27.46
N LEU A 131 18.38 3.28 -26.15
CA LEU A 131 18.79 4.56 -25.59
C LEU A 131 20.24 4.43 -25.14
N ARG A 132 21.08 5.36 -25.57
CA ARG A 132 22.49 5.43 -25.19
C ARG A 132 22.69 6.61 -24.26
N ILE A 133 23.11 6.35 -23.03
CA ILE A 133 23.49 7.36 -22.04
C ILE A 133 24.96 7.11 -21.69
N GLY A 134 25.86 7.93 -22.25
CA GLY A 134 27.29 7.75 -22.13
C GLY A 134 27.76 6.41 -22.71
N THR A 135 28.39 5.59 -21.88
CA THR A 135 28.90 4.25 -22.25
C THR A 135 27.85 3.15 -22.14
N PHE A 136 26.69 3.42 -21.56
CA PHE A 136 25.63 2.44 -21.36
C PHE A 136 24.59 2.53 -22.47
N ALA A 137 24.23 1.38 -23.05
CA ALA A 137 23.12 1.23 -23.97
C ALA A 137 22.10 0.26 -23.37
N PHE A 138 20.84 0.66 -23.34
CA PHE A 138 19.75 -0.18 -22.85
C PHE A 138 18.50 0.00 -23.72
N HIS A 139 17.67 -1.03 -23.76
CA HIS A 139 16.43 -1.01 -24.53
C HIS A 139 15.46 0.04 -23.97
N ALA A 140 14.69 0.72 -24.83
CA ALA A 140 13.75 1.77 -24.41
C ALA A 140 12.64 1.28 -23.45
N ALA A 141 12.37 -0.03 -23.44
CA ALA A 141 11.48 -0.68 -22.45
C ALA A 141 11.93 -0.45 -21.00
N VAL A 142 13.24 -0.35 -20.72
CA VAL A 142 13.78 -0.19 -19.36
C VAL A 142 13.25 1.08 -18.66
N PRO A 143 13.41 2.29 -19.23
CA PRO A 143 12.86 3.49 -18.61
C PRO A 143 11.32 3.52 -18.60
N ILE A 144 10.63 2.88 -19.55
CA ILE A 144 9.16 2.79 -19.54
C ILE A 144 8.68 1.95 -18.34
N ILE A 145 9.30 0.78 -18.10
CA ILE A 145 9.00 -0.05 -16.92
C ILE A 145 9.36 0.70 -15.64
N GLY A 146 10.52 1.36 -15.61
CA GLY A 146 10.93 2.20 -14.48
C GLY A 146 9.92 3.30 -14.16
N PHE A 147 9.39 3.97 -15.18
CA PHE A 147 8.33 4.97 -15.06
C PHE A 147 7.03 4.34 -14.51
N GLY A 148 6.63 3.16 -15.01
CA GLY A 148 5.48 2.40 -14.49
C GLY A 148 5.61 2.04 -13.02
N LEU A 149 6.78 1.58 -12.58
CA LEU A 149 7.10 1.30 -11.17
C LEU A 149 7.07 2.57 -10.31
N GLY A 150 7.55 3.69 -10.84
CA GLY A 150 7.48 5.00 -10.20
C GLY A 150 6.04 5.47 -9.98
N MET A 151 5.19 5.36 -11.02
CA MET A 151 3.76 5.67 -10.91
C MET A 151 3.05 4.76 -9.91
N LEU A 152 3.31 3.44 -9.96
CA LEU A 152 2.74 2.49 -9.01
C LEU A 152 3.09 2.86 -7.57
N THR A 153 4.34 3.27 -7.34
CA THR A 153 4.82 3.77 -6.05
C THR A 153 4.08 5.04 -5.63
N GLY A 154 3.90 6.01 -6.53
CA GLY A 154 3.14 7.23 -6.27
C GLY A 154 1.68 6.96 -5.89
N VAL A 155 1.02 6.07 -6.64
CA VAL A 155 -0.36 5.64 -6.35
C VAL A 155 -0.44 4.94 -4.98
N PHE A 156 0.51 4.05 -4.68
CA PHE A 156 0.59 3.40 -3.37
C PHE A 156 0.75 4.42 -2.24
N ILE A 157 1.60 5.43 -2.42
CA ILE A 157 1.82 6.47 -1.42
C ILE A 157 0.53 7.24 -1.15
N LEU A 158 -0.18 7.67 -2.20
CA LEU A 158 -1.45 8.37 -2.07
C LEU A 158 -2.53 7.50 -1.40
N ASP A 159 -2.71 6.26 -1.84
CA ASP A 159 -3.69 5.35 -1.23
C ASP A 159 -3.35 5.09 0.26
N TYR A 160 -2.14 4.60 0.54
CA TYR A 160 -1.77 4.12 1.87
C TYR A 160 -1.56 5.24 2.89
N PHE A 161 -0.85 6.31 2.51
CA PHE A 161 -0.48 7.36 3.46
C PHE A 161 -1.49 8.48 3.58
N TYR A 162 -2.36 8.66 2.58
CA TYR A 162 -3.35 9.73 2.55
C TYR A 162 -4.78 9.19 2.67
N TYR A 163 -5.32 8.56 1.63
CA TYR A 163 -6.73 8.18 1.57
C TYR A 163 -7.13 7.15 2.63
N TYR A 164 -6.32 6.10 2.82
CA TYR A 164 -6.57 5.10 3.85
C TYR A 164 -6.60 5.71 5.27
N LYS A 165 -5.77 6.73 5.54
CA LYS A 165 -5.80 7.42 6.84
C LYS A 165 -7.05 8.28 7.03
N MET A 166 -7.51 8.95 5.98
CA MET A 166 -8.76 9.71 6.01
C MET A 166 -9.96 8.79 6.28
N LEU A 167 -10.02 7.64 5.61
CA LEU A 167 -11.06 6.63 5.86
C LEU A 167 -11.01 6.13 7.30
N LEU A 168 -9.83 5.80 7.83
CA LEU A 168 -9.68 5.41 9.23
C LEU A 168 -10.13 6.51 10.20
N GLY A 169 -9.89 7.78 9.88
CA GLY A 169 -10.37 8.93 10.66
C GLY A 169 -11.89 8.98 10.73
N ALA A 170 -12.56 8.87 9.58
CA ALA A 170 -14.03 8.87 9.50
C ALA A 170 -14.66 7.66 10.21
N VAL A 171 -14.04 6.47 10.09
CA VAL A 171 -14.46 5.26 10.81
C VAL A 171 -14.29 5.42 12.32
N ARG A 172 -13.21 6.07 12.77
CA ARG A 172 -13.00 6.37 14.20
C ARG A 172 -14.05 7.32 14.76
N ARG A 173 -14.45 8.35 14.00
CA ARG A 173 -15.58 9.20 14.43
C ARG A 173 -16.87 8.41 14.55
N GLY A 174 -17.11 7.47 13.62
CA GLY A 174 -18.25 6.54 13.70
C GLY A 174 -18.25 5.72 14.98
N TYR A 175 -17.11 5.16 15.39
CA TYR A 175 -17.00 4.45 16.68
C TYR A 175 -17.29 5.34 17.89
N GLN A 176 -16.88 6.61 17.85
CA GLN A 176 -17.13 7.53 18.96
C GLN A 176 -18.63 7.76 19.14
N ILE A 177 -19.37 7.93 18.04
CA ILE A 177 -20.84 8.06 18.07
C ILE A 177 -21.48 6.74 18.53
N ASP A 178 -21.06 5.60 17.95
CA ASP A 178 -21.57 4.28 18.32
C ASP A 178 -21.40 3.98 19.82
N GLU A 179 -20.25 4.33 20.41
CA GLU A 179 -19.98 4.09 21.83
C GLU A 179 -20.69 5.10 22.73
N ALA A 180 -20.73 6.38 22.37
CA ALA A 180 -21.42 7.42 23.13
C ALA A 180 -22.93 7.16 23.27
N TYR A 181 -23.55 6.53 22.27
CA TYR A 181 -25.00 6.28 22.23
C TYR A 181 -25.39 4.81 22.30
N LYS A 182 -24.47 3.93 22.68
CA LYS A 182 -24.64 2.47 22.74
C LYS A 182 -25.82 1.99 23.59
N HIS A 183 -26.18 2.76 24.61
CA HIS A 183 -27.27 2.46 25.54
C HIS A 183 -28.61 3.07 25.11
N LYS A 184 -28.63 3.95 24.11
CA LYS A 184 -29.86 4.52 23.59
C LYS A 184 -30.52 3.53 22.63
N ALA A 185 -31.70 3.06 23.01
CA ALA A 185 -32.57 2.25 22.18
C ALA A 185 -33.87 3.00 21.92
N VAL A 186 -34.38 2.92 20.70
CA VAL A 186 -35.70 3.42 20.34
C VAL A 186 -36.52 2.22 19.87
N ASN A 187 -37.69 2.02 20.48
CA ASN A 187 -38.57 0.88 20.23
C ASN A 187 -37.84 -0.47 20.35
N GLY A 188 -36.99 -0.63 21.38
CA GLY A 188 -36.22 -1.86 21.61
C GLY A 188 -35.06 -2.10 20.64
N THR A 189 -34.83 -1.21 19.67
CA THR A 189 -33.76 -1.34 18.67
C THR A 189 -32.64 -0.34 18.96
N LYS A 190 -31.39 -0.81 18.96
CA LYS A 190 -30.22 0.07 19.06
C LYS A 190 -30.10 0.91 17.78
N MET A 191 -30.15 2.23 17.94
CA MET A 191 -30.04 3.16 16.81
C MET A 191 -28.64 3.17 16.18
N PHE A 192 -27.61 2.97 17.01
CA PHE A 192 -26.19 3.05 16.63
C PHE A 192 -25.46 1.74 16.94
N GLY A 193 -24.29 1.54 16.36
CA GLY A 193 -23.48 0.33 16.53
C GLY A 193 -23.09 -0.37 15.23
N MET A 194 -23.49 0.14 14.06
CA MET A 194 -23.17 -0.49 12.77
C MET A 194 -21.66 -0.55 12.54
N THR A 195 -20.93 0.53 12.83
CA THR A 195 -19.48 0.57 12.64
C THR A 195 -18.79 -0.42 13.59
N ALA A 196 -19.25 -0.51 14.85
CA ALA A 196 -18.78 -1.50 15.82
C ALA A 196 -19.04 -2.95 15.39
N LEU A 197 -20.23 -3.24 14.85
CA LEU A 197 -20.60 -4.57 14.36
C LEU A 197 -19.73 -5.00 13.16
N ILE A 198 -19.54 -4.11 12.18
CA ILE A 198 -18.69 -4.37 11.01
C ILE A 198 -17.25 -4.65 11.43
N SER A 199 -16.71 -3.85 12.35
CA SER A 199 -15.38 -4.06 12.91
C SER A 199 -15.20 -5.45 13.52
N LYS A 200 -16.17 -5.84 14.34
CA LYS A 200 -16.17 -7.13 15.04
C LYS A 200 -16.26 -8.29 14.06
N ALA A 201 -17.04 -8.14 12.98
CA ALA A 201 -17.19 -9.14 11.92
C ALA A 201 -15.93 -9.29 11.05
N ILE A 202 -15.27 -8.18 10.69
CA ILE A 202 -14.05 -8.18 9.85
C ILE A 202 -12.81 -8.62 10.65
N GLY A 203 -12.87 -8.56 11.98
CA GLY A 203 -11.82 -9.01 12.87
C GLY A 203 -10.79 -7.93 13.18
N LYS A 204 -9.56 -8.34 13.52
CA LYS A 204 -8.58 -7.42 14.14
C LYS A 204 -8.20 -6.24 13.22
N PRO A 205 -8.29 -4.98 13.71
CA PRO A 205 -7.83 -3.82 12.96
C PRO A 205 -6.33 -3.95 12.68
N GLY A 206 -5.98 -3.96 11.39
CA GLY A 206 -4.60 -4.12 10.92
C GLY A 206 -4.43 -5.11 9.76
N ARG A 207 -5.33 -6.08 9.59
CA ARG A 207 -5.29 -6.97 8.40
C ARG A 207 -5.49 -6.20 7.10
N SER A 208 -6.32 -5.15 7.11
CA SER A 208 -6.52 -4.28 5.94
C SER A 208 -5.22 -3.67 5.42
N LYS A 209 -4.27 -3.33 6.30
CA LYS A 209 -2.95 -2.81 5.89
C LYS A 209 -2.16 -3.83 5.07
N PHE A 210 -2.24 -5.10 5.47
CA PHE A 210 -1.56 -6.18 4.77
C PHE A 210 -2.14 -6.38 3.38
N TYR A 211 -3.48 -6.36 3.22
CA TYR A 211 -4.10 -6.53 1.90
C TYR A 211 -3.73 -5.41 0.93
N VAL A 212 -3.71 -4.15 1.39
CA VAL A 212 -3.25 -3.03 0.56
C VAL A 212 -1.78 -3.21 0.17
N TRP A 213 -0.93 -3.59 1.12
CA TRP A 213 0.47 -3.84 0.83
C TRP A 213 0.68 -4.99 -0.16
N ALA A 214 -0.04 -6.11 0.00
CA ALA A 214 0.05 -7.25 -0.90
C ALA A 214 -0.42 -6.88 -2.32
N PHE A 215 -1.51 -6.12 -2.44
CA PHE A 215 -2.03 -5.66 -3.72
C PHE A 215 -0.99 -4.90 -4.55
N TYR A 216 -0.34 -3.88 -3.97
CA TYR A 216 0.71 -3.12 -4.68
C TYR A 216 2.03 -3.88 -4.76
N GLY A 217 2.37 -4.65 -3.72
CA GLY A 217 3.62 -5.40 -3.63
C GLY A 217 3.74 -6.47 -4.72
N ILE A 218 2.66 -7.19 -5.03
CA ILE A 218 2.66 -8.19 -6.11
C ILE A 218 2.97 -7.53 -7.45
N VAL A 219 2.26 -6.43 -7.79
CA VAL A 219 2.47 -5.72 -9.06
C VAL A 219 3.89 -5.13 -9.13
N PHE A 220 4.40 -4.60 -8.01
CA PHE A 220 5.74 -4.04 -7.93
C PHE A 220 6.81 -5.11 -8.15
N VAL A 221 6.71 -6.27 -7.49
CA VAL A 221 7.65 -7.38 -7.65
C VAL A 221 7.65 -7.90 -9.09
N LEU A 222 6.47 -8.05 -9.69
CA LEU A 222 6.35 -8.44 -11.10
C LEU A 222 6.98 -7.40 -12.04
N GLY A 223 6.78 -6.10 -11.77
CA GLY A 223 7.42 -5.02 -12.53
C GLY A 223 8.94 -5.02 -12.39
N CYS A 224 9.47 -5.27 -11.19
CA CYS A 224 10.91 -5.42 -10.98
C CYS A 224 11.47 -6.66 -11.70
N PHE A 225 10.76 -7.78 -11.66
CA PHE A 225 11.14 -8.98 -12.38
C PHE A 225 11.20 -8.72 -13.89
N LEU A 226 10.17 -8.08 -14.46
CA LEU A 226 10.16 -7.67 -15.86
C LEU A 226 11.31 -6.73 -16.22
N LEU A 227 11.59 -5.74 -15.35
CA LEU A 227 12.70 -4.81 -15.53
C LEU A 227 14.04 -5.54 -15.60
N ILE A 228 14.27 -6.48 -14.68
CA ILE A 228 15.50 -7.30 -14.64
C ILE A 228 15.58 -8.20 -15.87
N ALA A 229 14.48 -8.86 -16.26
CA ALA A 229 14.44 -9.73 -17.42
C ALA A 229 14.78 -8.97 -18.72
N VAL A 230 14.21 -7.78 -18.91
CA VAL A 230 14.53 -6.92 -20.05
C VAL A 230 15.98 -6.45 -19.98
N PHE A 231 16.46 -6.05 -18.81
CA PHE A 231 17.83 -5.57 -18.64
C PHE A 231 18.87 -6.68 -18.90
N MET A 232 18.61 -7.93 -18.51
CA MET A 232 19.52 -9.07 -18.70
C MET A 232 19.39 -9.70 -20.09
N GLY A 233 18.17 -9.85 -20.61
CA GLY A 233 17.89 -10.52 -21.89
C GLY A 233 18.20 -9.67 -23.12
N TYR A 234 18.20 -8.34 -22.98
CA TYR A 234 18.50 -7.39 -24.07
C TYR A 234 19.81 -6.63 -23.85
N VAL A 235 20.82 -7.26 -23.23
CA VAL A 235 22.19 -6.77 -23.39
C VAL A 235 22.60 -7.09 -24.83
N PRO A 236 22.75 -6.10 -25.74
CA PRO A 236 23.27 -6.39 -27.07
C PRO A 236 24.63 -7.03 -26.87
N MET A 237 24.84 -8.24 -27.39
CA MET A 237 26.18 -8.79 -27.51
C MET A 237 26.97 -7.77 -28.33
N SER A 238 27.89 -7.07 -27.67
CA SER A 238 28.74 -6.09 -28.32
C SER A 238 29.58 -6.84 -29.36
N ASN A 239 29.22 -6.68 -30.63
CA ASN A 239 29.97 -7.00 -31.84
C ASN A 239 30.59 -8.41 -31.91
N GLN A 240 29.94 -9.29 -32.69
CA GLN A 240 30.66 -9.98 -33.75
C GLN A 240 30.55 -9.14 -35.02
#